data_AF-A0A520QRY3-F1
#
_entry.id   AF-A0A520QRY3-F1
#
_cell.length_a   1.000
_cell.length_b   1.000
_cell.length_c   1.000
_cell.angle_alpha   90.00
_cell.angle_beta   90.00
_cell.angle_gamma   90.00
#
_symmetry.space_group_name_H-M   'P 1'
#
loop_
_entity.id
_entity.type
_entity.pdbx_description
1 polymer ?
#
loop_
_entity_poly.entity_id
_entity_poly.type
_entity_poly.pdbx_seq_one_letter_code
_entity_poly.pdbx_strand_id
1 'polypeptide(L)'
;MHRLTFVLSALLLSACFGGEAAPLDNPDLGMKASSLTAAERRVRAAQIRDAAAANGITQGWLLAGIADAETRMSHCWSELTWACQGPNSSDCGGGPVVAGAGDGPCSLRQGGLGMFQFDAGTFDDTLRREGDRVLYIAGNVAAAVDFVVNMVIRSTYVSGVDNRAQAIDWINGVRIGNGRWDPWIRTVTHYYNGCRPSYSCFSSRYAHYRDNTTGVYSEMGADFWDPTHDFAAEFVSQSFPFARDPFELYPGQEQAGYIELRNVGTEAWTPGVTMLGTTQPRDAASPIAGSDWVSPNRAATVDAPVAPGDVGRFAFSVRGPDTLGDHPQYFTLVQEGVAWFSDQGGPPDDQLQVRVTSVAAPACADSGPEWSCDGLARVRCQFGETLREPCMHGCVPMGGGAVCAGPPSDMDLDGDGALADADCDDEDATVYPGATEICGDGRDQDCDGNDVLCGAGGDGGMFVPVDAGPGGGGLTGGCSASGARVGPTWLALLGLLALGATRLRRRLES
;
A
#
# COMPACT_ATOMS: atom_id res chain seq x y z
N MET A 1 -55.78 37.47 72.89
CA MET A 1 -57.05 36.71 72.98
C MET A 1 -57.28 36.02 71.64
N HIS A 2 -57.51 34.69 71.67
CA HIS A 2 -58.08 33.78 70.64
C HIS A 2 -57.32 33.65 69.30
N ARG A 3 -56.60 32.56 68.98
CA ARG A 3 -57.01 31.15 68.67
C ARG A 3 -58.04 31.02 67.53
N LEU A 4 -57.60 30.44 66.41
CA LEU A 4 -58.13 29.23 65.72
C LEU A 4 -57.23 28.98 64.49
N THR A 5 -56.99 27.81 63.87
CA THR A 5 -56.78 26.39 64.23
C THR A 5 -56.39 25.71 62.89
N PHE A 6 -55.42 24.79 62.93
CA PHE A 6 -55.02 23.84 61.89
C PHE A 6 -56.18 23.11 61.17
N VAL A 7 -55.96 22.69 59.92
CA VAL A 7 -56.21 21.29 59.50
C VAL A 7 -55.10 20.81 58.56
N LEU A 8 -54.50 19.71 59.00
CA LEU A 8 -53.53 18.83 58.35
C LEU A 8 -54.32 17.74 57.60
N SER A 9 -53.90 17.32 56.40
CA SER A 9 -54.31 16.01 55.86
C SER A 9 -53.18 15.39 55.04
N ALA A 10 -52.68 14.28 55.56
CA ALA A 10 -51.87 13.28 54.87
C ALA A 10 -52.56 11.92 55.03
N LEU A 11 -52.28 10.98 54.10
CA LEU A 11 -52.37 9.50 54.24
C LEU A 11 -53.81 8.89 54.24
N LEU A 12 -54.19 7.78 53.61
CA LEU A 12 -53.56 6.59 52.97
C LEU A 12 -54.58 5.83 52.07
N LEU A 13 -54.04 5.00 51.15
CA LEU A 13 -54.49 3.69 50.63
C LEU A 13 -55.88 3.49 49.98
N SER A 14 -55.85 2.91 48.76
CA SER A 14 -56.21 1.49 48.61
C SER A 14 -55.57 0.88 47.37
N ALA A 15 -54.83 -0.21 47.58
CA ALA A 15 -54.47 -1.19 46.56
C ALA A 15 -55.64 -2.17 46.34
N CYS A 16 -55.77 -2.72 45.13
CA CYS A 16 -56.13 -4.12 44.91
C CYS A 16 -55.77 -4.55 43.48
N PHE A 17 -55.25 -5.77 43.41
CA PHE A 17 -54.48 -6.44 42.36
C PHE A 17 -55.30 -7.00 41.19
N GLY A 18 -54.61 -7.33 40.08
CA GLY A 18 -55.04 -8.42 39.20
C GLY A 18 -54.42 -8.44 37.80
N GLY A 19 -53.15 -8.84 37.68
CA GLY A 19 -52.51 -9.21 36.41
C GLY A 19 -51.00 -9.23 36.59
N GLU A 20 -50.40 -10.42 36.65
CA GLU A 20 -48.97 -10.64 36.85
C GLU A 20 -48.10 -9.69 36.03
N ALA A 21 -47.33 -8.84 36.72
CA ALA A 21 -46.12 -8.28 36.14
C ALA A 21 -45.16 -9.44 35.95
N ALA A 22 -45.07 -9.93 34.71
CA ALA A 22 -44.01 -10.83 34.32
C ALA A 22 -42.67 -10.18 34.73
N PRO A 23 -41.81 -10.89 35.48
CA PRO A 23 -40.47 -10.38 35.75
C PRO A 23 -39.75 -10.27 34.41
N LEU A 24 -39.45 -9.05 33.97
CA LEU A 24 -38.46 -8.84 32.92
C LEU A 24 -37.05 -8.96 33.53
N ASP A 25 -36.80 -10.08 34.19
CA ASP A 25 -35.47 -10.69 34.15
C ASP A 25 -35.41 -11.40 32.80
N ASN A 26 -35.07 -10.66 31.75
CA ASN A 26 -34.60 -11.25 30.51
C ASN A 26 -33.10 -11.01 30.40
N PRO A 27 -32.25 -12.02 30.70
CA PRO A 27 -30.81 -11.95 30.49
C PRO A 27 -30.40 -11.92 29.01
N ASP A 28 -31.36 -11.84 28.07
CA ASP A 28 -31.16 -12.06 26.64
C ASP A 28 -31.68 -10.90 25.75
N LEU A 29 -31.61 -9.64 26.23
CA LEU A 29 -31.59 -8.50 25.30
C LEU A 29 -30.18 -8.44 24.68
N GLY A 30 -30.06 -9.20 23.59
CA GLY A 30 -28.83 -9.57 22.91
C GLY A 30 -27.81 -8.44 22.76
N MET A 31 -26.54 -8.84 22.84
CA MET A 31 -25.44 -8.07 22.29
C MET A 31 -25.88 -7.53 20.92
N LYS A 32 -25.97 -6.21 20.77
CA LYS A 32 -26.27 -5.56 19.49
C LYS A 32 -25.26 -6.06 18.47
N ALA A 33 -25.65 -7.02 17.64
CA ALA A 33 -24.74 -7.69 16.72
C ALA A 33 -24.49 -6.77 15.53
N SER A 34 -23.24 -6.39 15.34
CA SER A 34 -22.77 -5.94 14.02
C SER A 34 -22.75 -7.14 13.09
N SER A 35 -23.00 -6.91 11.81
CA SER A 35 -22.79 -7.94 10.79
C SER A 35 -21.35 -7.98 10.27
N LEU A 36 -20.46 -7.11 10.75
CA LEU A 36 -19.04 -7.14 10.38
C LEU A 36 -18.37 -8.42 10.89
N THR A 37 -17.75 -9.15 9.98
CA THR A 37 -16.85 -10.26 10.27
C THR A 37 -15.56 -9.77 10.93
N ALA A 38 -14.77 -10.69 11.51
CA ALA A 38 -13.46 -10.34 12.08
C ALA A 38 -12.51 -9.69 11.06
N ALA A 39 -12.54 -10.14 9.80
CA ALA A 39 -11.73 -9.56 8.72
C ALA A 39 -12.17 -8.12 8.40
N GLU A 40 -13.48 -7.89 8.24
CA GLU A 40 -14.02 -6.55 7.97
C GLU A 40 -13.80 -5.60 9.15
N ARG A 41 -13.88 -6.10 10.39
CA ARG A 41 -13.52 -5.33 11.60
C ARG A 41 -12.05 -4.92 11.60
N ARG A 42 -11.14 -5.79 11.17
CA ARG A 42 -9.71 -5.46 11.05
C ARG A 42 -9.48 -4.35 10.00
N VAL A 43 -10.17 -4.42 8.86
CA VAL A 43 -10.14 -3.36 7.84
C VAL A 43 -10.68 -2.05 8.41
N ARG A 44 -11.83 -2.06 9.08
CA ARG A 44 -12.42 -0.87 9.71
C ARG A 44 -11.52 -0.27 10.78
N ALA A 45 -10.89 -1.11 11.60
CA ALA A 45 -9.93 -0.67 12.61
C ALA A 45 -8.70 0.00 11.98
N ALA A 46 -8.23 -0.48 10.82
CA ALA A 46 -7.11 0.13 10.10
C ALA A 46 -7.52 1.51 9.57
N GLN A 47 -8.72 1.62 8.98
CA GLN A 47 -9.28 2.91 8.55
C GLN A 47 -9.38 3.91 9.72
N ILE A 48 -9.77 3.47 10.92
CA ILE A 48 -9.82 4.33 12.13
C ILE A 48 -8.40 4.71 12.57
N ARG A 49 -7.48 3.75 12.65
CA ARG A 49 -6.07 3.97 13.02
C ARG A 49 -5.43 5.02 12.12
N ASP A 50 -5.55 4.84 10.81
CA ASP A 50 -4.87 5.66 9.81
C ASP A 50 -5.49 7.06 9.74
N ALA A 51 -6.82 7.17 9.76
CA ALA A 51 -7.50 8.46 9.80
C ALA A 51 -7.25 9.22 11.11
N ALA A 52 -7.11 8.52 12.25
CA ALA A 52 -6.74 9.14 13.52
C ALA A 52 -5.29 9.67 13.46
N ALA A 53 -4.36 8.87 12.92
CA ALA A 53 -2.95 9.25 12.76
C ALA A 53 -2.79 10.46 11.82
N ALA A 54 -3.53 10.52 10.71
CA ALA A 54 -3.58 11.67 9.82
C ALA A 54 -4.05 12.97 10.51
N ASN A 55 -4.74 12.86 11.65
CA ASN A 55 -5.19 13.97 12.47
C ASN A 55 -4.37 14.13 13.78
N GLY A 56 -3.22 13.46 13.86
CA GLY A 56 -2.24 13.58 14.94
C GLY A 56 -2.42 12.62 16.12
N ILE A 57 -3.44 11.76 16.12
CA ILE A 57 -3.66 10.77 17.19
C ILE A 57 -3.04 9.42 16.80
N THR A 58 -1.95 9.04 17.46
CA THR A 58 -1.26 7.76 17.24
C THR A 58 -1.87 6.61 18.04
N GLN A 59 -2.71 6.91 19.03
CA GLN A 59 -3.44 5.90 19.81
C GLN A 59 -4.85 5.68 19.22
N GLY A 60 -4.92 5.32 17.94
CA GLY A 60 -6.18 5.18 17.19
C GLY A 60 -7.17 4.17 17.81
N TRP A 61 -6.66 3.19 18.55
CA TRP A 61 -7.48 2.23 19.32
C TRP A 61 -8.40 2.87 20.35
N LEU A 62 -8.07 4.08 20.85
CA LEU A 62 -8.95 4.83 21.75
C LEU A 62 -10.23 5.29 21.04
N LEU A 63 -10.11 5.70 19.77
CA LEU A 63 -11.26 6.06 18.95
C LEU A 63 -12.01 4.81 18.50
N ALA A 64 -11.29 3.76 18.10
CA ALA A 64 -11.92 2.48 17.77
C ALA A 64 -12.71 1.90 18.95
N GLY A 65 -12.24 2.09 20.19
CA GLY A 65 -12.97 1.71 21.39
C GLY A 65 -14.28 2.47 21.59
N ILE A 66 -14.31 3.75 21.25
CA ILE A 66 -15.55 4.55 21.24
C ILE A 66 -16.48 4.06 20.13
N ALA A 67 -15.99 3.92 18.90
CA ALA A 67 -16.79 3.42 17.77
C ALA A 67 -17.35 2.01 18.03
N ASP A 68 -16.57 1.13 18.68
CA ASP A 68 -17.04 -0.21 19.06
C ASP A 68 -18.13 -0.14 20.14
N ALA A 69 -17.97 0.75 21.12
CA ALA A 69 -18.96 0.98 22.16
C ALA A 69 -20.29 1.56 21.62
N GLU A 70 -20.23 2.41 20.59
CA GLU A 70 -21.42 3.05 20.01
C GLU A 70 -22.14 2.15 19.00
N THR A 71 -21.41 1.62 18.02
CA THR A 71 -22.00 0.94 16.86
C THR A 71 -21.30 -0.37 16.52
N ARG A 72 -20.42 -0.90 17.38
CA ARG A 72 -19.56 -2.06 17.05
C ARG A 72 -18.68 -1.78 15.82
N MET A 73 -18.24 -0.52 15.68
CA MET A 73 -17.50 0.03 14.53
C MET A 73 -18.29 0.05 13.22
N SER A 74 -19.58 -0.28 13.22
CA SER A 74 -20.42 -0.17 12.02
C SER A 74 -20.64 1.29 11.65
N HIS A 75 -20.39 1.64 10.39
CA HIS A 75 -20.58 2.97 9.80
C HIS A 75 -21.71 2.95 8.78
N CYS A 76 -21.86 1.84 8.06
CA CYS A 76 -22.91 1.67 7.06
C CYS A 76 -24.12 0.97 7.67
N TRP A 77 -25.32 1.36 7.27
CA TRP A 77 -26.54 0.75 7.79
C TRP A 77 -26.64 -0.75 7.47
N SER A 78 -26.08 -1.17 6.32
CA SER A 78 -25.96 -2.59 5.97
C SER A 78 -25.18 -3.41 7.00
N GLU A 79 -24.31 -2.77 7.77
CA GLU A 79 -23.49 -3.36 8.84
C GLU A 79 -24.24 -3.42 10.20
N LEU A 80 -25.39 -2.75 10.31
CA LEU A 80 -26.17 -2.57 11.54
C LEU A 80 -27.66 -2.33 11.24
N THR A 81 -28.30 -3.31 10.59
CA THR A 81 -29.62 -3.16 9.95
C THR A 81 -30.79 -2.88 10.89
N TRP A 82 -30.61 -3.04 12.21
CA TRP A 82 -31.62 -2.68 13.20
C TRP A 82 -31.64 -1.18 13.53
N ALA A 83 -30.63 -0.41 13.13
CA ALA A 83 -30.52 1.03 13.35
C ALA A 83 -31.33 1.84 12.32
N CYS A 84 -31.41 3.16 12.49
CA CYS A 84 -32.03 4.04 11.49
C CYS A 84 -31.11 4.20 10.25
N GLN A 85 -31.72 4.45 9.10
CA GLN A 85 -30.99 4.81 7.88
C GLN A 85 -30.71 6.31 7.85
N GLY A 86 -29.43 6.67 7.80
CA GLY A 86 -28.97 8.04 7.58
C GLY A 86 -28.88 8.40 6.09
N PRO A 87 -28.21 9.53 5.77
CA PRO A 87 -27.88 9.89 4.38
C PRO A 87 -26.94 8.88 3.71
N ASN A 88 -26.92 8.85 2.37
CA ASN A 88 -26.08 7.95 1.60
C ASN A 88 -24.60 8.36 1.59
N SER A 89 -23.71 7.38 1.48
CA SER A 89 -22.27 7.56 1.39
C SER A 89 -21.66 6.62 0.35
N SER A 90 -20.63 7.09 -0.36
CA SER A 90 -19.85 6.23 -1.27
C SER A 90 -19.11 5.12 -0.52
N ASP A 91 -18.68 5.38 0.71
CA ASP A 91 -18.00 4.40 1.55
C ASP A 91 -18.92 3.24 1.96
N CYS A 92 -20.23 3.42 1.77
CA CYS A 92 -21.27 2.41 1.96
C CYS A 92 -21.80 1.84 0.64
N GLY A 93 -21.01 1.90 -0.43
CA GLY A 93 -21.41 1.44 -1.77
C GLY A 93 -22.57 2.24 -2.36
N GLY A 94 -22.71 3.51 -1.95
CA GLY A 94 -23.86 4.37 -2.31
C GLY A 94 -25.08 4.18 -1.41
N GLY A 95 -25.02 3.26 -0.44
CA GLY A 95 -26.06 3.04 0.56
C GLY A 95 -26.01 4.01 1.76
N PRO A 96 -26.99 3.94 2.68
CA PRO A 96 -27.09 4.83 3.82
C PRO A 96 -26.04 4.54 4.91
N VAL A 97 -25.54 5.59 5.55
CA VAL A 97 -24.80 5.46 6.82
C VAL A 97 -25.73 5.05 7.94
N VAL A 98 -25.18 4.48 9.00
CA VAL A 98 -25.91 4.20 10.23
C VAL A 98 -26.36 5.52 10.88
N ALA A 99 -27.59 5.53 11.38
CA ALA A 99 -28.11 6.60 12.21
C ALA A 99 -28.70 6.04 13.50
N GLY A 100 -28.49 6.73 14.62
CA GLY A 100 -28.89 6.27 15.94
C GLY A 100 -30.39 6.08 16.10
N ALA A 101 -30.81 4.90 16.58
CA ALA A 101 -32.22 4.63 16.92
C ALA A 101 -32.57 4.96 18.39
N GLY A 102 -31.56 5.32 19.21
CA GLY A 102 -31.73 5.61 20.63
C GLY A 102 -32.03 7.07 20.97
N ASP A 103 -31.61 8.01 20.12
CA ASP A 103 -31.64 9.45 20.41
C ASP A 103 -32.88 10.17 19.82
N GLY A 104 -33.69 9.45 19.04
CA GLY A 104 -34.95 9.94 18.50
C GLY A 104 -35.59 8.97 17.49
N PRO A 105 -36.85 9.19 17.08
CA PRO A 105 -37.51 8.33 16.12
C PRO A 105 -36.92 8.52 14.71
N CYS A 106 -36.64 7.39 14.02
CA CYS A 106 -36.12 7.39 12.65
C CYS A 106 -37.00 8.21 11.68
N SER A 107 -38.33 8.25 11.91
CA SER A 107 -39.27 8.99 11.07
C SER A 107 -39.06 10.51 11.09
N LEU A 108 -38.44 11.04 12.15
CA LEU A 108 -38.10 12.46 12.26
C LEU A 108 -36.66 12.75 11.85
N ARG A 109 -35.93 11.76 11.31
CA ARG A 109 -34.51 11.88 10.94
C ARG A 109 -33.67 12.39 12.12
N GLN A 110 -33.97 11.90 13.32
CA GLN A 110 -33.21 12.17 14.54
C GLN A 110 -32.27 11.01 14.83
N GLY A 111 -31.13 11.31 15.44
CA GLY A 111 -30.11 10.31 15.78
C GLY A 111 -28.72 10.66 15.30
N GLY A 112 -27.73 10.13 16.02
CA GLY A 112 -26.32 10.34 15.68
C GLY A 112 -25.92 9.67 14.36
N LEU A 113 -25.11 10.35 13.53
CA LEU A 113 -24.66 9.85 12.22
C LEU A 113 -23.30 9.14 12.29
N GLY A 114 -23.19 8.00 11.61
CA GLY A 114 -21.95 7.23 11.44
C GLY A 114 -21.51 6.49 12.71
N MET A 115 -20.33 5.87 12.67
CA MET A 115 -19.86 4.96 13.73
C MET A 115 -19.62 5.64 15.08
N PHE A 116 -19.43 6.96 15.10
CA PHE A 116 -19.32 7.75 16.33
C PHE A 116 -20.64 8.37 16.78
N GLN A 117 -21.76 8.15 16.07
CA GLN A 117 -23.08 8.60 16.52
C GLN A 117 -23.15 10.12 16.81
N PHE A 118 -22.62 10.98 15.92
CA PHE A 118 -22.68 12.43 16.12
C PHE A 118 -24.11 12.96 16.00
N ASP A 119 -24.67 13.44 17.10
CA ASP A 119 -26.03 13.97 17.16
C ASP A 119 -26.06 15.48 17.42
N ALA A 120 -26.90 16.19 16.69
CA ALA A 120 -27.23 17.60 16.87
C ALA A 120 -28.75 17.86 16.86
N GLY A 121 -29.57 16.80 16.98
CA GLY A 121 -31.03 16.83 16.89
C GLY A 121 -31.52 16.08 15.66
N THR A 122 -31.39 16.69 14.47
CA THR A 122 -31.73 16.04 13.19
C THR A 122 -30.50 15.80 12.33
N PHE A 123 -30.61 14.94 11.33
CA PHE A 123 -29.51 14.70 10.36
C PHE A 123 -29.06 16.01 9.71
N ASP A 124 -30.00 16.89 9.34
CA ASP A 124 -29.68 18.15 8.69
C ASP A 124 -28.98 19.13 9.65
N ASP A 125 -29.28 19.06 10.95
CA ASP A 125 -28.57 19.84 11.98
C ASP A 125 -27.15 19.31 12.21
N THR A 126 -26.97 17.99 12.24
CA THR A 126 -25.63 17.37 12.34
C THR A 126 -24.78 17.73 11.13
N LEU A 127 -25.33 17.63 9.92
CA LEU A 127 -24.63 18.00 8.69
C LEU A 127 -24.31 19.50 8.64
N ARG A 128 -25.17 20.36 9.20
CA ARG A 128 -24.87 21.80 9.31
C ARG A 128 -23.73 22.09 10.28
N ARG A 129 -23.60 21.30 11.36
CA ARG A 129 -22.56 21.47 12.37
C ARG A 129 -21.22 20.89 11.92
N GLU A 130 -21.23 19.68 11.38
CA GLU A 130 -20.02 18.90 11.11
C GLU A 130 -19.57 18.91 9.65
N GLY A 131 -20.45 19.32 8.72
CA GLY A 131 -20.28 19.14 7.29
C GLY A 131 -20.72 17.75 6.81
N ASP A 132 -20.59 17.51 5.50
CA ASP A 132 -20.81 16.21 4.86
C ASP A 132 -19.72 15.18 5.17
N ARG A 133 -18.54 15.63 5.64
CA ARG A 133 -17.41 14.77 6.04
C ARG A 133 -17.80 13.60 6.94
N VAL A 134 -18.79 13.78 7.83
CA VAL A 134 -19.21 12.73 8.77
C VAL A 134 -19.91 11.55 8.11
N LEU A 135 -20.29 11.66 6.84
CA LEU A 135 -20.84 10.56 6.05
C LEU A 135 -19.75 9.61 5.54
N TYR A 136 -18.50 10.05 5.51
CA TYR A 136 -17.34 9.26 5.06
C TYR A 136 -16.56 8.75 6.27
N ILE A 137 -15.98 7.56 6.19
CA ILE A 137 -15.29 6.90 7.30
C ILE A 137 -14.15 7.79 7.84
N ALA A 138 -13.26 8.26 6.96
CA ALA A 138 -12.15 9.13 7.34
C ALA A 138 -12.62 10.47 7.93
N GLY A 139 -13.68 11.06 7.37
CA GLY A 139 -14.24 12.32 7.86
C GLY A 139 -15.02 12.17 9.18
N ASN A 140 -15.68 11.03 9.40
CA ASN A 140 -16.33 10.67 10.67
C ASN A 140 -15.27 10.49 11.77
N VAL A 141 -14.13 9.85 11.47
CA VAL A 141 -12.97 9.77 12.38
C VAL A 141 -12.38 11.15 12.65
N ALA A 142 -12.19 12.00 11.64
CA ALA A 142 -11.68 13.35 11.84
C ALA A 142 -12.58 14.20 12.76
N ALA A 143 -13.90 14.09 12.61
CA ALA A 143 -14.85 14.71 13.54
C ALA A 143 -14.75 14.14 14.96
N ALA A 144 -14.48 12.83 15.10
CA ALA A 144 -14.23 12.20 16.39
C ALA A 144 -12.97 12.76 17.04
N VAL A 145 -11.89 12.97 16.27
CA VAL A 145 -10.66 13.60 16.76
C VAL A 145 -10.97 14.99 17.32
N ASP A 146 -11.72 15.82 16.61
CA ASP A 146 -12.11 17.15 17.09
C ASP A 146 -12.91 17.07 18.40
N PHE A 147 -13.84 16.12 18.48
CA PHE A 147 -14.64 15.91 19.68
C PHE A 147 -13.79 15.44 20.88
N VAL A 148 -12.93 14.43 20.69
CA VAL A 148 -12.12 13.87 21.79
C VAL A 148 -11.03 14.84 22.25
N VAL A 149 -10.48 15.66 21.35
CA VAL A 149 -9.57 16.75 21.72
C VAL A 149 -10.30 17.75 22.62
N ASN A 150 -11.48 18.21 22.19
CA ASN A 150 -12.26 19.18 22.96
C ASN A 150 -12.72 18.61 24.31
N MET A 151 -13.07 17.32 24.39
CA MET A 151 -13.47 16.71 25.65
C MET A 151 -12.29 16.59 26.62
N VAL A 152 -11.08 16.31 26.13
CA VAL A 152 -9.86 16.23 26.96
C VAL A 152 -9.50 17.61 27.51
N ILE A 153 -9.55 18.66 26.70
CA ILE A 153 -9.29 20.05 27.13
C ILE A 153 -10.26 20.47 28.26
N ARG A 154 -11.55 20.13 28.15
CA ARG A 154 -12.56 20.52 29.15
C ARG A 154 -12.69 19.56 30.33
N SER A 155 -11.92 18.47 30.36
CA SER A 155 -12.11 17.37 31.31
C SER A 155 -11.62 17.73 32.70
N THR A 156 -12.45 17.55 33.72
CA THR A 156 -12.02 17.69 35.12
C THR A 156 -11.08 16.58 35.59
N TYR A 157 -10.91 15.51 34.81
CA TYR A 157 -10.01 14.39 35.13
C TYR A 157 -8.62 14.55 34.52
N VAL A 158 -8.47 15.51 33.61
CA VAL A 158 -7.22 15.79 32.90
C VAL A 158 -6.67 17.11 33.43
N SER A 159 -5.37 17.17 33.66
CA SER A 159 -4.68 18.38 34.13
C SER A 159 -3.54 18.76 33.20
N GLY A 160 -3.24 20.05 33.11
CA GLY A 160 -2.14 20.57 32.28
C GLY A 160 -2.40 20.55 30.78
N VAL A 161 -3.67 20.55 30.35
CA VAL A 161 -4.08 20.53 28.94
C VAL A 161 -5.07 21.67 28.68
N ASP A 162 -4.62 22.70 27.97
CA ASP A 162 -5.42 23.91 27.72
C ASP A 162 -5.64 24.18 26.22
N ASN A 163 -4.98 23.42 25.34
CA ASN A 163 -5.07 23.59 23.90
C ASN A 163 -5.01 22.26 23.14
N ARG A 164 -5.29 22.32 21.84
CA ARG A 164 -5.33 21.16 20.94
C ARG A 164 -4.02 20.37 20.93
N ALA A 165 -2.88 21.04 20.81
CA ALA A 165 -1.59 20.35 20.73
C ALA A 165 -1.29 19.56 22.02
N GLN A 166 -1.53 20.17 23.18
CA GLN A 166 -1.40 19.52 24.48
C GLN A 166 -2.38 18.36 24.64
N ALA A 167 -3.61 18.49 24.12
CA ALA A 167 -4.61 17.42 24.20
C ALA A 167 -4.23 16.22 23.34
N ILE A 168 -3.73 16.46 22.12
CA ILE A 168 -3.24 15.40 21.24
C ILE A 168 -2.05 14.68 21.89
N ASP A 169 -1.06 15.41 22.41
CA ASP A 169 0.07 14.81 23.15
C ASP A 169 -0.41 14.03 24.39
N TRP A 170 -1.41 14.56 25.09
CA TRP A 170 -1.99 13.90 26.25
C TRP A 170 -2.62 12.56 25.86
N ILE A 171 -3.45 12.55 24.81
CA ILE A 171 -4.11 11.36 24.26
C ILE A 171 -3.05 10.34 23.77
N ASN A 172 -2.02 10.80 23.06
CA ASN A 172 -0.99 9.93 22.51
C ASN A 172 -0.14 9.21 23.56
N GLY A 173 -0.07 9.74 24.78
CA GLY A 173 0.58 9.08 25.92
C GLY A 173 -0.34 8.17 26.75
N VAL A 174 -1.61 7.97 26.38
CA VAL A 174 -2.48 7.01 27.05
C VAL A 174 -1.98 5.59 26.78
N ARG A 175 -1.84 4.78 27.83
CA ARG A 175 -1.53 3.35 27.74
C ARG A 175 -2.42 2.62 28.73
N ILE A 176 -2.89 1.42 28.38
CA ILE A 176 -3.68 0.60 29.31
C ILE A 176 -2.91 0.42 30.62
N GLY A 177 -3.54 0.79 31.74
CA GLY A 177 -2.97 0.67 33.08
C GLY A 177 -2.03 1.81 33.51
N ASN A 178 -1.70 2.78 32.65
CA ASN A 178 -0.92 3.94 33.07
C ASN A 178 -1.80 5.02 33.74
N GLY A 179 -1.16 6.06 34.28
CA GLY A 179 -1.85 7.16 34.97
C GLY A 179 -2.81 7.99 34.11
N ARG A 180 -2.80 7.84 32.77
CA ARG A 180 -3.74 8.51 31.85
C ARG A 180 -4.94 7.64 31.49
N TRP A 181 -4.89 6.32 31.74
CA TRP A 181 -5.94 5.37 31.38
C TRP A 181 -7.29 5.61 32.05
N ASP A 182 -7.32 5.64 33.39
CA ASP A 182 -8.57 5.89 34.13
C ASP A 182 -9.14 7.30 33.82
N PRO A 183 -8.34 8.39 33.81
CA PRO A 183 -8.80 9.69 33.34
C PRO A 183 -9.41 9.69 31.96
N TRP A 184 -8.86 8.93 31.00
CA TRP A 184 -9.44 8.80 29.66
C TRP A 184 -10.84 8.20 29.70
N ILE A 185 -11.01 7.03 30.33
CA ILE A 185 -12.33 6.36 30.38
C ILE A 185 -13.36 7.21 31.14
N ARG A 186 -12.97 7.88 32.23
CA ARG A 186 -13.84 8.83 32.94
C ARG A 186 -14.24 10.00 32.03
N THR A 187 -13.29 10.51 31.26
CA THR A 187 -13.52 11.61 30.32
C THR A 187 -14.51 11.21 29.24
N VAL A 188 -14.35 10.05 28.60
CA VAL A 188 -15.31 9.51 27.62
C VAL A 188 -16.68 9.31 28.27
N THR A 189 -16.75 8.62 29.41
CA THR A 189 -18.02 8.33 30.09
C THR A 189 -18.79 9.60 30.47
N HIS A 190 -18.10 10.64 30.92
CA HIS A 190 -18.74 11.89 31.31
C HIS A 190 -19.03 12.79 30.12
N TYR A 191 -18.05 13.07 29.27
CA TYR A 191 -18.16 14.14 28.27
C TYR A 191 -18.58 13.67 26.88
N TYR A 192 -18.40 12.38 26.56
CA TYR A 192 -18.92 11.78 25.33
C TYR A 192 -20.34 11.27 25.56
N ASN A 193 -20.52 10.37 26.55
CA ASN A 193 -21.82 9.77 26.85
C ASN A 193 -22.75 10.67 27.67
N GLY A 194 -22.21 11.62 28.44
CA GLY A 194 -23.00 12.51 29.29
C GLY A 194 -23.21 12.04 30.73
N CYS A 195 -22.71 10.86 31.11
CA CYS A 195 -22.94 10.28 32.44
C CYS A 195 -21.86 10.69 33.45
N ARG A 196 -22.22 11.48 34.47
CA ARG A 196 -21.28 11.94 35.52
C ARG A 196 -20.99 10.87 36.57
N PRO A 197 -19.84 10.88 37.27
CA PRO A 197 -19.52 9.93 38.34
C PRO A 197 -20.58 9.81 39.45
N SER A 198 -21.30 10.90 39.72
CA SER A 198 -22.38 10.94 40.71
C SER A 198 -23.70 10.34 40.22
N TYR A 199 -23.82 10.00 38.93
CA TYR A 199 -25.06 9.48 38.34
C TYR A 199 -25.07 7.95 38.37
N SER A 200 -26.27 7.37 38.52
CA SER A 200 -26.44 5.91 38.63
C SER A 200 -25.99 5.14 37.38
N CYS A 201 -25.99 5.77 36.20
CA CYS A 201 -25.49 5.19 34.96
C CYS A 201 -23.96 5.01 34.92
N PHE A 202 -23.20 5.63 35.83
CA PHE A 202 -21.76 5.80 35.61
C PHE A 202 -21.00 4.48 35.63
N SER A 203 -21.28 3.63 36.62
CA SER A 203 -20.55 2.37 36.79
C SER A 203 -20.68 1.47 35.55
N SER A 204 -21.90 1.33 35.02
CA SER A 204 -22.16 0.51 33.84
C SER A 204 -21.60 1.13 32.56
N ARG A 205 -21.71 2.46 32.37
CA ARG A 205 -21.16 3.15 31.20
C ARG A 205 -19.63 3.19 31.20
N TYR A 206 -19.02 3.37 32.37
CA TYR A 206 -17.57 3.27 32.53
C TYR A 206 -17.07 1.88 32.14
N ALA A 207 -17.72 0.82 32.66
CA ALA A 207 -17.37 -0.55 32.28
C ALA A 207 -17.55 -0.78 30.77
N HIS A 208 -18.64 -0.30 30.19
CA HIS A 208 -18.90 -0.40 28.74
C HIS A 208 -17.77 0.22 27.90
N TYR A 209 -17.41 1.49 28.10
CA TYR A 209 -16.33 2.10 27.30
C TYR A 209 -14.97 1.48 27.60
N ARG A 210 -14.68 1.13 28.86
CA ARG A 210 -13.44 0.42 29.22
C ARG A 210 -13.34 -0.89 28.45
N ASP A 211 -14.36 -1.74 28.54
CA ASP A 211 -14.32 -3.11 28.06
C ASP A 211 -14.27 -3.18 26.53
N ASN A 212 -15.04 -2.34 25.82
CA ASN A 212 -14.96 -2.25 24.36
C ASN A 212 -13.61 -1.69 23.88
N THR A 213 -13.05 -0.69 24.58
CA THR A 213 -11.72 -0.14 24.23
C THR A 213 -10.62 -1.18 24.47
N THR A 214 -10.62 -1.89 25.60
CA THR A 214 -9.66 -2.97 25.83
C THR A 214 -9.88 -4.16 24.90
N GLY A 215 -11.13 -4.43 24.54
CA GLY A 215 -11.54 -5.50 23.64
C GLY A 215 -10.96 -5.29 22.25
N VAL A 216 -11.21 -4.13 21.63
CA VAL A 216 -10.70 -3.84 20.28
C VAL A 216 -9.17 -3.72 20.24
N TYR A 217 -8.55 -3.23 21.32
CA TYR A 217 -7.09 -3.22 21.43
C TYR A 217 -6.52 -4.65 21.40
N SER A 218 -7.14 -5.54 22.18
CA SER A 218 -6.72 -6.95 22.29
C SER A 218 -7.05 -7.76 21.02
N GLU A 219 -8.18 -7.45 20.38
CA GLU A 219 -8.64 -8.08 19.14
C GLU A 219 -7.63 -7.91 18.00
N MET A 220 -7.08 -6.70 17.84
CA MET A 220 -6.15 -6.44 16.73
C MET A 220 -4.68 -6.68 17.06
N GLY A 221 -4.32 -6.59 18.34
CA GLY A 221 -2.93 -6.69 18.82
C GLY A 221 -2.21 -5.35 18.88
N ALA A 222 -1.19 -5.24 19.75
CA ALA A 222 -0.46 -3.99 19.97
C ALA A 222 0.23 -3.49 18.69
N ASP A 223 0.88 -4.39 17.95
CA ASP A 223 1.64 -4.06 16.74
C ASP A 223 0.75 -3.48 15.64
N PHE A 224 -0.49 -3.94 15.53
CA PHE A 224 -1.46 -3.39 14.57
C PHE A 224 -1.77 -1.91 14.85
N TRP A 225 -1.85 -1.54 16.13
CA TRP A 225 -2.21 -0.20 16.56
C TRP A 225 -1.02 0.76 16.62
N ASP A 226 0.18 0.26 16.40
CA ASP A 226 1.34 1.12 16.16
C ASP A 226 1.19 1.70 14.75
N PRO A 227 0.96 3.02 14.60
CA PRO A 227 0.92 3.62 13.27
C PRO A 227 2.31 3.66 12.64
N THR A 228 3.38 3.47 13.42
CA THR A 228 4.75 3.37 12.91
C THR A 228 5.02 1.94 12.46
N HIS A 229 5.19 1.78 11.15
CA HIS A 229 5.55 0.52 10.53
C HIS A 229 6.86 0.73 9.78
N ASP A 230 7.76 -0.25 9.83
CA ASP A 230 9.01 -0.18 9.06
C ASP A 230 8.71 0.00 7.57
N PHE A 231 7.77 -0.80 7.07
CA PHE A 231 7.36 -0.82 5.67
C PHE A 231 5.85 -0.55 5.54
N ALA A 232 5.51 0.68 5.14
CA ALA A 232 4.12 1.09 4.92
C ALA A 232 4.00 2.04 3.72
N ALA A 233 2.84 2.03 3.10
CA ALA A 233 2.58 2.75 1.86
C ALA A 233 1.19 3.34 1.82
N GLU A 234 1.05 4.51 1.22
CA GLU A 234 -0.24 5.13 0.94
C GLU A 234 -0.38 5.31 -0.58
N PHE A 235 -1.53 4.97 -1.15
CA PHE A 235 -1.79 5.19 -2.56
C PHE A 235 -1.82 6.69 -2.88
N VAL A 236 -1.14 7.11 -3.95
CA VAL A 236 -1.13 8.51 -4.42
C VAL A 236 -1.87 8.65 -5.74
N SER A 237 -1.42 7.94 -6.77
CA SER A 237 -1.99 8.05 -8.12
C SER A 237 -1.69 6.80 -8.96
N GLN A 238 -2.38 6.67 -10.09
CA GLN A 238 -2.03 5.71 -11.14
C GLN A 238 -2.37 6.30 -12.51
N SER A 239 -1.64 5.90 -13.56
CA SER A 239 -1.97 6.28 -14.94
C SER A 239 -3.04 5.38 -15.57
N PHE A 240 -3.19 4.15 -15.05
CA PHE A 240 -4.22 3.23 -15.51
C PHE A 240 -5.60 3.71 -15.08
N PRO A 241 -6.64 3.55 -15.91
CA PRO A 241 -8.02 3.78 -15.49
C PRO A 241 -8.38 3.02 -14.21
N PHE A 242 -9.15 3.67 -13.33
CA PHE A 242 -9.63 3.04 -12.10
C PHE A 242 -10.57 1.87 -12.42
N ALA A 243 -10.63 0.85 -11.57
CA ALA A 243 -11.37 -0.38 -11.84
C ALA A 243 -12.89 -0.23 -12.09
N ARG A 244 -13.48 0.92 -11.70
CA ARG A 244 -14.87 1.27 -12.02
C ARG A 244 -15.08 1.62 -13.51
N ASP A 245 -14.01 2.03 -14.19
CA ASP A 245 -13.95 2.46 -15.58
C ASP A 245 -12.84 1.65 -16.28
N PRO A 246 -13.01 0.32 -16.48
CA PRO A 246 -12.00 -0.54 -17.09
C PRO A 246 -11.69 -0.11 -18.53
N PHE A 247 -10.51 -0.46 -19.01
CA PHE A 247 -10.11 -0.20 -20.39
C PHE A 247 -9.90 -1.49 -21.18
N GLU A 248 -10.13 -1.37 -22.48
CA GLU A 248 -10.06 -2.49 -23.40
C GLU A 248 -8.67 -2.62 -24.00
N LEU A 249 -8.20 -3.87 -24.11
CA LEU A 249 -7.01 -4.23 -24.87
C LEU A 249 -7.34 -5.43 -25.77
N TYR A 250 -6.67 -5.51 -26.90
CA TYR A 250 -6.70 -6.72 -27.71
C TYR A 250 -5.72 -7.78 -27.16
N PRO A 251 -5.96 -9.08 -27.40
CA PRO A 251 -5.01 -10.15 -27.09
C PRO A 251 -3.59 -9.82 -27.53
N GLY A 252 -2.66 -9.72 -26.58
CA GLY A 252 -1.26 -9.40 -26.79
C GLY A 252 -0.92 -7.92 -26.97
N GLN A 253 -1.90 -7.01 -27.03
CA GLN A 253 -1.65 -5.58 -27.01
C GLN A 253 -1.15 -5.16 -25.63
N GLU A 254 -0.07 -4.39 -25.59
CA GLU A 254 0.48 -3.85 -24.33
C GLU A 254 0.18 -2.37 -24.18
N GLN A 255 -0.05 -1.97 -22.94
CA GLN A 255 -0.22 -0.58 -22.53
C GLN A 255 0.70 -0.30 -21.34
N ALA A 256 1.68 0.57 -21.54
CA ALA A 256 2.54 1.06 -20.48
C ALA A 256 1.79 2.00 -19.53
N GLY A 257 2.14 1.97 -18.26
CA GLY A 257 1.62 2.86 -17.24
C GLY A 257 2.42 2.80 -15.95
N TYR A 258 1.85 3.34 -14.87
CA TYR A 258 2.47 3.35 -13.57
C TYR A 258 1.46 3.43 -12.41
N ILE A 259 1.93 3.06 -11.23
CA ILE A 259 1.29 3.33 -9.94
C ILE A 259 2.28 4.10 -9.06
N GLU A 260 1.79 5.12 -8.36
CA GLU A 260 2.55 5.91 -7.40
C GLU A 260 2.02 5.69 -5.99
N LEU A 261 2.95 5.39 -5.06
CA LEU A 261 2.66 5.27 -3.65
C LEU A 261 3.62 6.13 -2.83
N ARG A 262 3.13 6.70 -1.74
CA ARG A 262 3.93 7.43 -0.77
C ARG A 262 4.48 6.46 0.28
N ASN A 263 5.76 6.59 0.60
CA ASN A 263 6.35 5.90 1.74
C ASN A 263 5.87 6.57 3.03
N VAL A 264 5.04 5.85 3.80
CA VAL A 264 4.57 6.29 5.11
C VAL A 264 5.13 5.43 6.24
N GLY A 265 6.08 4.54 5.91
CA GLY A 265 6.85 3.78 6.88
C GLY A 265 8.08 4.54 7.38
N THR A 266 8.89 3.86 8.20
CA THR A 266 10.14 4.41 8.74
C THR A 266 11.38 4.00 7.96
N GLU A 267 11.30 2.93 7.15
CA GLU A 267 12.40 2.45 6.31
C GLU A 267 12.29 2.95 4.87
N ALA A 268 13.43 3.16 4.22
CA ALA A 268 13.49 3.58 2.83
C ALA A 268 13.20 2.40 1.88
N TRP A 269 12.47 2.66 0.79
CA TRP A 269 12.25 1.67 -0.26
C TRP A 269 13.46 1.64 -1.19
N THR A 270 13.82 0.45 -1.68
CA THR A 270 15.04 0.24 -2.46
C THR A 270 14.72 -0.45 -3.80
N PRO A 271 15.24 0.05 -4.94
CA PRO A 271 15.12 -0.62 -6.23
C PRO A 271 15.63 -2.06 -6.20
N GLY A 272 14.89 -2.98 -6.81
CA GLY A 272 15.18 -4.41 -6.83
C GLY A 272 14.86 -5.15 -5.53
N VAL A 273 14.35 -4.47 -4.50
CA VAL A 273 14.00 -5.08 -3.21
C VAL A 273 12.57 -4.77 -2.80
N THR A 274 12.14 -3.51 -2.94
CA THR A 274 10.74 -3.14 -2.76
C THR A 274 10.01 -3.32 -4.09
N MET A 275 9.07 -4.22 -4.14
CA MET A 275 8.39 -4.64 -5.36
C MET A 275 6.89 -4.40 -5.30
N LEU A 276 6.27 -4.19 -6.46
CA LEU A 276 4.83 -4.26 -6.66
C LEU A 276 4.45 -5.71 -6.96
N GLY A 277 3.89 -6.40 -5.96
CA GLY A 277 3.53 -7.81 -6.04
C GLY A 277 2.04 -8.03 -6.34
N THR A 278 1.72 -9.13 -7.01
CA THR A 278 0.34 -9.53 -7.27
C THR A 278 -0.33 -10.07 -6.00
N THR A 279 -1.62 -9.76 -5.85
CA THR A 279 -2.49 -10.22 -4.76
C THR A 279 -3.81 -10.78 -5.32
N GLN A 280 -4.61 -11.39 -4.44
CA GLN A 280 -5.88 -12.05 -4.78
C GLN A 280 -5.78 -13.09 -5.92
N PRO A 281 -4.92 -14.13 -5.77
CA PRO A 281 -4.13 -14.47 -4.58
C PRO A 281 -2.67 -13.96 -4.64
N ARG A 282 -2.02 -13.84 -3.46
CA ARG A 282 -0.61 -13.43 -3.37
C ARG A 282 0.28 -14.36 -4.19
N ASP A 283 1.27 -13.77 -4.85
CA ASP A 283 2.30 -14.45 -5.65
C ASP A 283 1.79 -15.24 -6.86
N ALA A 284 0.51 -15.15 -7.22
CA ALA A 284 0.03 -15.77 -8.46
C ALA A 284 0.53 -15.03 -9.69
N ALA A 285 0.81 -15.79 -10.74
CA ALA A 285 1.09 -15.24 -12.06
C ALA A 285 -0.15 -14.51 -12.60
N SER A 286 0.05 -13.30 -13.11
CA SER A 286 -1.04 -12.49 -13.67
C SER A 286 -1.22 -12.75 -15.16
N PRO A 287 -2.45 -12.94 -15.66
CA PRO A 287 -2.71 -13.03 -17.11
C PRO A 287 -2.46 -11.71 -17.83
N ILE A 288 -2.53 -10.57 -17.12
CA ILE A 288 -2.28 -9.23 -17.69
C ILE A 288 -0.81 -8.82 -17.60
N ALA A 289 0.09 -9.71 -17.16
CA ALA A 289 1.51 -9.40 -17.02
C ALA A 289 2.12 -8.97 -18.36
N GLY A 290 2.62 -7.73 -18.41
CA GLY A 290 3.33 -7.19 -19.57
C GLY A 290 4.72 -7.81 -19.72
N SER A 291 5.32 -7.60 -20.88
CA SER A 291 6.65 -8.09 -21.23
C SER A 291 7.78 -7.52 -20.35
N ASP A 292 7.54 -6.38 -19.69
CA ASP A 292 8.48 -5.67 -18.82
C ASP A 292 8.36 -6.02 -17.33
N TRP A 293 7.47 -6.95 -16.96
CA TRP A 293 7.36 -7.39 -15.57
C TRP A 293 8.63 -8.09 -15.10
N VAL A 294 9.07 -7.79 -13.86
CA VAL A 294 10.24 -8.42 -13.23
C VAL A 294 10.09 -9.94 -13.17
N SER A 295 8.88 -10.41 -12.86
CA SER A 295 8.46 -11.81 -12.97
C SER A 295 6.92 -11.85 -13.12
N PRO A 296 6.32 -13.00 -13.48
CA PRO A 296 4.86 -13.09 -13.68
C PRO A 296 3.99 -12.65 -12.48
N ASN A 297 4.57 -12.56 -11.28
CA ASN A 297 3.94 -12.13 -10.02
C ASN A 297 4.58 -10.87 -9.41
N ARG A 298 5.51 -10.21 -10.12
CA ARG A 298 6.17 -8.95 -9.73
C ARG A 298 6.14 -7.99 -10.90
N ALA A 299 5.21 -7.04 -10.84
CA ALA A 299 5.00 -6.12 -11.95
C ALA A 299 6.15 -5.13 -12.12
N ALA A 300 6.65 -4.57 -11.02
CA ALA A 300 7.70 -3.57 -11.07
C ALA A 300 8.45 -3.49 -9.73
N THR A 301 9.58 -2.80 -9.77
CA THR A 301 10.23 -2.23 -8.58
C THR A 301 10.20 -0.71 -8.65
N VAL A 302 10.55 -0.06 -7.54
CA VAL A 302 10.68 1.40 -7.51
C VAL A 302 11.87 1.86 -8.35
N ASP A 303 11.72 2.99 -9.05
CA ASP A 303 12.72 3.53 -9.99
C ASP A 303 13.98 4.11 -9.33
N ALA A 304 13.86 4.60 -8.10
CA ALA A 304 14.95 5.11 -7.28
C ALA A 304 14.69 4.81 -5.78
N PRO A 305 15.69 4.95 -4.89
CA PRO A 305 15.45 4.88 -3.45
C PRO A 305 14.42 5.91 -2.98
N VAL A 306 13.45 5.51 -2.14
CA VAL A 306 12.36 6.38 -1.67
C VAL A 306 12.42 6.49 -0.15
N ALA A 307 12.78 7.67 0.34
CA ALA A 307 12.83 7.94 1.77
C ALA A 307 11.42 8.01 2.38
N PRO A 308 11.27 7.82 3.70
CA PRO A 308 10.03 8.12 4.41
C PRO A 308 9.47 9.51 4.06
N GLY A 309 8.20 9.56 3.68
CA GLY A 309 7.48 10.76 3.25
C GLY A 309 7.48 11.01 1.74
N ASP A 310 8.44 10.45 0.99
CA ASP A 310 8.55 10.63 -0.46
C ASP A 310 7.61 9.70 -1.24
N VAL A 311 7.44 9.98 -2.53
CA VAL A 311 6.59 9.19 -3.44
C VAL A 311 7.48 8.35 -4.35
N GLY A 312 7.22 7.04 -4.39
CA GLY A 312 7.84 6.10 -5.30
C GLY A 312 6.93 5.77 -6.47
N ARG A 313 7.51 5.66 -7.67
CA ARG A 313 6.80 5.24 -8.88
C ARG A 313 7.19 3.81 -9.26
N PHE A 314 6.17 3.02 -9.57
CA PHE A 314 6.28 1.66 -10.10
C PHE A 314 5.75 1.68 -11.54
N ALA A 315 6.66 1.68 -12.51
CA ALA A 315 6.32 1.69 -13.94
C ALA A 315 6.32 0.26 -14.50
N PHE A 316 5.25 -0.11 -15.19
CA PHE A 316 5.08 -1.42 -15.82
C PHE A 316 4.05 -1.35 -16.93
N SER A 317 4.04 -2.36 -17.79
CA SER A 317 3.05 -2.53 -18.85
C SER A 317 2.05 -3.59 -18.47
N VAL A 318 0.81 -3.45 -18.94
CA VAL A 318 -0.18 -4.54 -18.88
C VAL A 318 -0.52 -4.98 -20.29
N ARG A 319 -0.76 -6.28 -20.47
CA ARG A 319 -1.16 -6.84 -21.76
C ARG A 319 -2.60 -7.32 -21.75
N GLY A 320 -3.27 -7.24 -22.91
CA GLY A 320 -4.56 -7.91 -23.13
C GLY A 320 -4.38 -9.44 -23.13
N PRO A 321 -5.03 -10.19 -22.23
CA PRO A 321 -4.90 -11.65 -22.21
C PRO A 321 -5.51 -12.33 -23.45
N ASP A 322 -5.02 -13.52 -23.80
CA ASP A 322 -5.54 -14.28 -24.95
C ASP A 322 -6.98 -14.77 -24.74
N THR A 323 -7.37 -14.96 -23.47
CA THR A 323 -8.74 -15.24 -23.09
C THR A 323 -9.55 -13.94 -23.07
N LEU A 324 -10.63 -13.87 -23.85
CA LEU A 324 -11.51 -12.71 -23.86
C LEU A 324 -12.27 -12.54 -22.53
N GLY A 325 -12.64 -11.30 -22.22
CA GLY A 325 -13.40 -10.94 -21.02
C GLY A 325 -12.59 -10.12 -20.01
N ASP A 326 -13.13 -10.00 -18.80
CA ASP A 326 -12.57 -9.16 -17.74
C ASP A 326 -11.46 -9.87 -16.96
N HIS A 327 -10.35 -9.16 -16.76
CA HIS A 327 -9.18 -9.63 -16.02
C HIS A 327 -8.77 -8.58 -14.98
N PRO A 328 -9.36 -8.61 -13.77
CA PRO A 328 -8.89 -7.79 -12.66
C PRO A 328 -7.59 -8.36 -12.10
N GLN A 329 -6.62 -7.50 -11.85
CA GLN A 329 -5.42 -7.82 -11.08
C GLN A 329 -5.30 -6.85 -9.90
N TYR A 330 -5.10 -7.43 -8.72
CA TYR A 330 -4.86 -6.69 -7.50
C TYR A 330 -3.37 -6.68 -7.15
N PHE A 331 -2.93 -5.65 -6.45
CA PHE A 331 -1.54 -5.48 -6.07
C PHE A 331 -1.40 -5.02 -4.63
N THR A 332 -0.20 -5.21 -4.07
CA THR A 332 0.29 -4.45 -2.93
C THR A 332 1.82 -4.39 -3.01
N LEU A 333 2.45 -3.64 -2.10
CA LEU A 333 3.92 -3.64 -2.02
C LEU A 333 4.43 -4.80 -1.17
N VAL A 334 5.59 -5.33 -1.55
CA VAL A 334 6.34 -6.31 -0.79
C VAL A 334 7.79 -5.85 -0.66
N GLN A 335 8.29 -5.90 0.57
CA GLN A 335 9.72 -5.86 0.82
C GLN A 335 10.24 -7.30 0.72
N GLU A 336 10.99 -7.60 -0.34
CA GLU A 336 11.39 -8.98 -0.67
C GLU A 336 12.06 -9.69 0.51
N GLY A 337 11.55 -10.89 0.82
CA GLY A 337 12.03 -11.72 1.95
C GLY A 337 11.73 -11.17 3.35
N VAL A 338 11.03 -10.04 3.47
CA VAL A 338 10.78 -9.36 4.75
C VAL A 338 9.28 -9.32 5.08
N ALA A 339 8.48 -8.56 4.33
CA ALA A 339 7.08 -8.32 4.66
C ALA A 339 6.24 -7.85 3.47
N TRP A 340 4.96 -8.20 3.49
CA TRP A 340 3.94 -7.57 2.66
C TRP A 340 3.42 -6.32 3.36
N PHE A 341 3.31 -5.21 2.64
CA PHE A 341 2.91 -3.93 3.22
C PHE A 341 1.44 -3.97 3.68
N SER A 342 0.58 -4.75 3.01
CA SER A 342 -0.82 -4.96 3.40
C SER A 342 -1.01 -5.64 4.76
N ASP A 343 0.02 -6.32 5.29
CA ASP A 343 0.00 -6.88 6.65
C ASP A 343 0.38 -5.86 7.74
N GLN A 344 0.78 -4.65 7.32
CA GLN A 344 1.30 -3.58 8.16
C GLN A 344 0.49 -2.29 7.98
N GLY A 345 1.06 -1.30 7.28
CA GLY A 345 0.46 0.01 7.02
C GLY A 345 0.28 0.33 5.54
N GLY A 346 0.31 -0.68 4.66
CA GLY A 346 0.04 -0.54 3.22
C GLY A 346 -1.43 -0.76 2.85
N PRO A 347 -1.82 -0.48 1.59
CA PRO A 347 -3.15 -0.78 1.09
C PRO A 347 -3.45 -2.29 1.23
N PRO A 348 -4.66 -2.69 1.67
CA PRO A 348 -5.08 -4.08 1.72
C PRO A 348 -4.98 -4.77 0.36
N ASP A 349 -4.86 -6.10 0.40
CA ASP A 349 -4.64 -6.93 -0.80
C ASP A 349 -5.70 -6.81 -1.89
N ASP A 350 -6.90 -6.31 -1.58
CA ASP A 350 -8.04 -6.17 -2.49
C ASP A 350 -8.34 -4.71 -2.88
N GLN A 351 -7.49 -3.75 -2.47
CA GLN A 351 -7.74 -2.33 -2.70
C GLN A 351 -7.09 -1.77 -3.97
N LEU A 352 -5.81 -2.07 -4.21
CA LEU A 352 -5.06 -1.52 -5.34
C LEU A 352 -5.27 -2.42 -6.57
N GLN A 353 -5.91 -1.92 -7.62
CA GLN A 353 -6.41 -2.75 -8.72
C GLN A 353 -6.19 -2.11 -10.10
N VAL A 354 -5.76 -2.92 -11.06
CA VAL A 354 -5.84 -2.64 -12.50
C VAL A 354 -6.82 -3.64 -13.13
N ARG A 355 -7.76 -3.15 -13.94
CA ARG A 355 -8.77 -3.99 -14.60
C ARG A 355 -8.71 -3.81 -16.11
N VAL A 356 -8.33 -4.88 -16.80
CA VAL A 356 -8.26 -4.95 -18.27
C VAL A 356 -9.42 -5.79 -18.78
N THR A 357 -10.11 -5.34 -19.81
CA THR A 357 -11.09 -6.14 -20.55
C THR A 357 -10.47 -6.55 -21.88
N SER A 358 -10.21 -7.84 -22.07
CA SER A 358 -9.71 -8.35 -23.35
C SER A 358 -10.85 -8.49 -24.34
N VAL A 359 -10.76 -7.78 -25.46
CA VAL A 359 -11.76 -7.78 -26.54
C VAL A 359 -11.17 -8.29 -27.84
N ALA A 360 -12.00 -8.89 -28.69
CA ALA A 360 -11.54 -9.39 -29.98
C ALA A 360 -11.06 -8.23 -30.87
N ALA A 361 -9.86 -8.36 -31.42
CA ALA A 361 -9.37 -7.44 -32.43
C ALA A 361 -10.28 -7.47 -33.67
N PRO A 362 -10.58 -6.32 -34.28
CA PRO A 362 -11.21 -6.28 -35.60
C PRO A 362 -10.36 -7.07 -36.61
N ALA A 363 -11.02 -7.69 -37.60
CA ALA A 363 -10.29 -8.30 -38.71
C ALA A 363 -9.82 -7.21 -39.69
N CYS A 364 -8.55 -7.25 -40.09
CA CYS A 364 -8.09 -6.48 -41.24
C CYS A 364 -8.65 -7.13 -42.52
N ALA A 365 -9.13 -6.33 -43.45
CA ALA A 365 -9.77 -6.84 -44.67
C ALA A 365 -8.79 -7.62 -45.57
N ASP A 366 -7.54 -7.17 -45.66
CA ASP A 366 -6.62 -7.59 -46.72
C ASP A 366 -5.30 -8.22 -46.19
N SER A 367 -5.09 -8.27 -44.88
CA SER A 367 -3.87 -8.79 -44.26
C SER A 367 -4.16 -9.80 -43.15
N GLY A 368 -3.42 -10.91 -43.12
CA GLY A 368 -3.44 -11.89 -42.02
C GLY A 368 -2.50 -11.50 -40.87
N PRO A 369 -2.46 -12.27 -39.77
CA PRO A 369 -1.58 -12.01 -38.63
C PRO A 369 -0.09 -12.23 -38.93
N GLU A 370 0.23 -13.03 -39.95
CA GLU A 370 1.59 -13.25 -40.43
C GLU A 370 2.03 -12.12 -41.37
N TRP A 371 3.33 -11.81 -41.38
CA TRP A 371 3.91 -10.88 -42.35
C TRP A 371 3.75 -11.43 -43.77
N SER A 372 3.16 -10.65 -44.65
CA SER A 372 3.12 -10.90 -46.10
C SER A 372 3.86 -9.79 -46.85
N CYS A 373 4.43 -10.11 -48.01
CA CYS A 373 5.20 -9.15 -48.80
C CYS A 373 4.29 -8.47 -49.82
N ASP A 374 4.27 -7.12 -49.84
CA ASP A 374 3.59 -6.32 -50.86
C ASP A 374 4.53 -5.89 -52.02
N GLY A 375 5.81 -6.29 -51.94
CA GLY A 375 6.88 -5.96 -52.87
C GLY A 375 7.92 -5.00 -52.27
N LEU A 376 7.47 -3.87 -51.72
CA LEU A 376 8.35 -2.83 -51.14
C LEU A 376 8.25 -2.72 -49.62
N ALA A 377 7.31 -3.42 -49.02
CA ALA A 377 7.11 -3.50 -47.60
C ALA A 377 6.55 -4.87 -47.23
N ARG A 378 6.85 -5.30 -46.01
CA ARG A 378 6.06 -6.35 -45.39
C ARG A 378 4.85 -5.73 -44.70
N VAL A 379 3.70 -6.41 -44.78
CA VAL A 379 2.44 -6.01 -44.15
C VAL A 379 1.89 -7.13 -43.28
N ARG A 380 1.27 -6.80 -42.15
CA ARG A 380 0.52 -7.75 -41.33
C ARG A 380 -0.64 -7.06 -40.63
N CYS A 381 -1.66 -7.83 -40.26
CA CYS A 381 -2.68 -7.38 -39.34
C CYS A 381 -2.18 -7.54 -37.91
N GLN A 382 -2.17 -6.45 -37.16
CA GLN A 382 -1.93 -6.48 -35.73
C GLN A 382 -3.01 -5.61 -35.07
N PHE A 383 -3.78 -6.19 -34.15
CA PHE A 383 -4.79 -5.46 -33.37
C PHE A 383 -5.88 -4.76 -34.22
N GLY A 384 -6.19 -5.30 -35.41
CA GLY A 384 -7.14 -4.71 -36.34
C GLY A 384 -6.59 -3.56 -37.18
N GLU A 385 -5.31 -3.24 -37.03
CA GLU A 385 -4.59 -2.30 -37.89
C GLU A 385 -3.63 -3.06 -38.82
N THR A 386 -3.59 -2.64 -40.10
CA THR A 386 -2.57 -3.13 -41.03
C THR A 386 -1.27 -2.39 -40.76
N LEU A 387 -0.34 -3.08 -40.11
CA LEU A 387 1.04 -2.61 -39.98
C LEU A 387 1.77 -2.81 -41.30
N ARG A 388 2.55 -1.80 -41.69
CA ARG A 388 3.36 -1.79 -42.90
C ARG A 388 4.77 -1.35 -42.56
N GLU A 389 5.73 -2.20 -42.82
CA GLU A 389 7.15 -1.93 -42.60
C GLU A 389 7.88 -1.86 -43.95
N PRO A 390 8.33 -0.67 -44.36
CA PRO A 390 9.09 -0.50 -45.59
C PRO A 390 10.35 -1.34 -45.57
N CYS A 391 10.61 -2.06 -46.65
CA CYS A 391 11.83 -2.82 -46.84
C CYS A 391 12.67 -2.13 -47.91
N MET A 392 13.87 -1.67 -47.52
CA MET A 392 14.74 -0.87 -48.40
C MET A 392 15.06 -1.58 -49.72
N HIS A 393 15.31 -2.89 -49.67
CA HIS A 393 15.60 -3.73 -50.84
C HIS A 393 14.42 -4.64 -51.24
N GLY A 394 13.19 -4.28 -50.84
CA GLY A 394 12.00 -5.11 -51.03
C GLY A 394 11.93 -6.26 -50.02
N CYS A 395 10.93 -7.12 -50.17
CA CYS A 395 10.71 -8.25 -49.26
C CYS A 395 10.62 -9.59 -50.00
N VAL A 396 10.89 -10.67 -49.28
CA VAL A 396 10.79 -12.04 -49.80
C VAL A 396 10.00 -12.93 -48.83
N PRO A 397 9.13 -13.83 -49.33
CA PRO A 397 8.44 -14.80 -48.49
C PRO A 397 9.39 -15.91 -48.05
N MET A 398 9.60 -16.05 -46.74
CA MET A 398 10.31 -17.18 -46.12
C MET A 398 9.29 -18.08 -45.39
N GLY A 399 9.60 -19.37 -45.20
CA GLY A 399 8.74 -20.31 -44.46
C GLY A 399 8.58 -19.87 -43.00
N GLY A 400 7.53 -19.09 -42.72
CA GLY A 400 7.30 -18.39 -41.44
C GLY A 400 6.88 -16.92 -41.57
N GLY A 401 6.86 -16.36 -42.79
CA GLY A 401 6.41 -14.99 -43.07
C GLY A 401 7.37 -14.23 -43.99
N ALA A 402 6.93 -13.06 -44.47
CA ALA A 402 7.75 -12.17 -45.27
C ALA A 402 8.81 -11.47 -44.41
N VAL A 403 10.06 -11.48 -44.91
CA VAL A 403 11.19 -10.74 -44.34
C VAL A 403 11.64 -9.66 -45.34
N CYS A 404 12.21 -8.57 -44.84
CA CYS A 404 12.88 -7.61 -45.70
C CYS A 404 14.14 -8.28 -46.29
N ALA A 405 14.33 -8.13 -47.60
CA ALA A 405 15.53 -8.60 -48.27
C ALA A 405 16.72 -7.77 -47.80
N GLY A 406 17.86 -8.44 -47.61
CA GLY A 406 19.15 -7.78 -47.49
C GLY A 406 19.53 -7.10 -48.82
N PRO A 407 20.60 -6.29 -48.80
CA PRO A 407 21.19 -5.77 -50.02
C PRO A 407 21.51 -6.92 -51.01
N PRO A 408 21.45 -6.66 -52.33
CA PRO A 408 21.90 -7.64 -53.31
C PRO A 408 23.36 -8.04 -53.02
N SER A 409 23.66 -9.33 -53.03
CA SER A 409 25.00 -9.86 -52.80
C SER A 409 26.02 -9.47 -53.87
N ASP A 410 25.60 -8.80 -54.95
CA ASP A 410 26.47 -8.30 -56.02
C ASP A 410 26.72 -6.78 -55.94
N MET A 411 26.32 -6.16 -54.83
CA MET A 411 26.53 -4.73 -54.56
C MET A 411 27.62 -4.53 -53.50
N ASP A 412 28.45 -3.53 -53.74
CA ASP A 412 29.42 -2.95 -52.82
C ASP A 412 28.73 -1.75 -52.15
N LEU A 413 28.40 -1.87 -50.86
CA LEU A 413 27.50 -0.94 -50.17
C LEU A 413 28.17 0.31 -49.63
N ASP A 414 29.43 0.22 -49.22
CA ASP A 414 30.20 1.32 -48.66
C ASP A 414 31.32 1.83 -49.59
N GLY A 415 31.58 1.13 -50.69
CA GLY A 415 32.43 1.55 -51.79
C GLY A 415 33.90 1.17 -51.66
N ASP A 416 34.25 0.16 -50.86
CA ASP A 416 35.62 -0.32 -50.72
C ASP A 416 36.03 -1.41 -51.73
N GLY A 417 35.07 -1.92 -52.49
CA GLY A 417 35.25 -2.93 -53.53
C GLY A 417 34.96 -4.37 -53.09
N ALA A 418 34.56 -4.60 -51.83
CA ALA A 418 33.98 -5.85 -51.37
C ALA A 418 32.49 -5.92 -51.76
N LEU A 419 31.99 -7.15 -51.98
CA LEU A 419 30.57 -7.37 -52.20
C LEU A 419 29.90 -7.72 -50.88
N ALA A 420 28.61 -7.40 -50.75
CA ALA A 420 27.87 -7.59 -49.50
C ALA A 420 27.74 -9.04 -48.99
N ASP A 421 28.14 -10.05 -49.77
CA ASP A 421 28.24 -11.44 -49.30
C ASP A 421 29.64 -11.84 -48.79
N ALA A 422 30.64 -11.00 -49.03
CA ALA A 422 32.02 -11.20 -48.63
C ALA A 422 32.46 -10.20 -47.54
N ASP A 423 31.77 -9.07 -47.43
CA ASP A 423 31.99 -8.05 -46.40
C ASP A 423 31.30 -8.43 -45.08
N CYS A 424 32.01 -8.26 -43.98
CA CYS A 424 31.51 -8.52 -42.64
C CYS A 424 30.89 -7.28 -41.97
N ASP A 425 31.10 -6.07 -42.52
CA ASP A 425 30.47 -4.82 -42.09
C ASP A 425 30.19 -3.89 -43.29
N ASP A 426 29.11 -4.17 -44.02
CA ASP A 426 28.61 -3.45 -45.21
C ASP A 426 28.40 -1.91 -45.08
N GLU A 427 28.62 -1.34 -43.89
CA GLU A 427 28.48 0.10 -43.60
C GLU A 427 29.84 0.80 -43.35
N ASP A 428 30.96 0.07 -43.34
CA ASP A 428 32.28 0.56 -42.93
C ASP A 428 33.38 0.16 -43.93
N ALA A 429 33.66 1.05 -44.89
CA ALA A 429 34.66 0.87 -45.97
C ALA A 429 36.13 0.66 -45.52
N THR A 430 36.36 0.53 -44.21
CA THR A 430 37.63 0.12 -43.61
C THR A 430 37.68 -1.35 -43.21
N VAL A 431 36.55 -2.05 -43.29
CA VAL A 431 36.34 -3.46 -42.98
C VAL A 431 35.97 -4.17 -44.28
N TYR A 432 36.88 -5.00 -44.80
CA TYR A 432 36.66 -5.76 -46.02
C TYR A 432 37.65 -6.92 -46.12
N PRO A 433 37.36 -7.96 -46.93
CA PRO A 433 38.30 -9.04 -47.21
C PRO A 433 39.72 -8.57 -47.55
N GLY A 434 40.66 -8.79 -46.63
CA GLY A 434 42.06 -8.39 -46.76
C GLY A 434 42.38 -6.94 -46.38
N ALA A 435 41.51 -6.26 -45.64
CA ALA A 435 41.82 -4.99 -45.00
C ALA A 435 42.98 -5.13 -44.00
N THR A 436 43.51 -3.99 -43.53
CA THR A 436 44.59 -4.02 -42.54
C THR A 436 44.03 -4.11 -41.13
N GLU A 437 44.31 -5.23 -40.47
CA GLU A 437 43.95 -5.50 -39.08
C GLU A 437 44.50 -4.45 -38.08
N ILE A 438 43.61 -3.96 -37.21
CA ILE A 438 43.94 -3.15 -36.03
C ILE A 438 43.99 -4.08 -34.84
N CYS A 439 45.21 -4.48 -34.48
CA CYS A 439 45.36 -5.57 -33.52
C CYS A 439 44.65 -5.33 -32.17
N GLY A 440 43.97 -6.37 -31.68
CA GLY A 440 43.41 -6.46 -30.33
C GLY A 440 42.32 -5.44 -30.00
N ASP A 441 41.68 -4.84 -31.00
CA ASP A 441 40.57 -3.89 -30.80
C ASP A 441 39.19 -4.57 -30.74
N GLY A 442 39.14 -5.89 -30.97
CA GLY A 442 37.95 -6.71 -30.95
C GLY A 442 37.10 -6.62 -32.22
N ARG A 443 37.59 -5.98 -33.28
CA ARG A 443 36.98 -5.97 -34.61
C ARG A 443 37.84 -6.81 -35.57
N ASP A 444 37.16 -7.49 -36.47
CA ASP A 444 37.75 -8.27 -37.57
C ASP A 444 37.63 -7.38 -38.81
N GLN A 445 38.70 -6.66 -39.15
CA GLN A 445 38.68 -5.73 -40.29
C GLN A 445 38.87 -6.47 -41.61
N ASP A 446 39.62 -7.57 -41.62
CA ASP A 446 39.91 -8.31 -42.85
C ASP A 446 38.92 -9.44 -43.17
N CYS A 447 37.90 -9.61 -42.32
CA CYS A 447 36.81 -10.57 -42.42
C CYS A 447 37.28 -12.04 -42.49
N ASP A 448 38.44 -12.37 -41.91
CA ASP A 448 38.97 -13.73 -41.85
C ASP A 448 38.40 -14.58 -40.68
N GLY A 449 37.62 -13.93 -39.81
CA GLY A 449 37.01 -14.50 -38.62
C GLY A 449 37.84 -14.32 -37.34
N ASN A 450 38.95 -13.57 -37.37
CA ASN A 450 39.85 -13.40 -36.22
C ASN A 450 40.40 -11.96 -36.12
N ASP A 451 40.23 -11.32 -34.96
CA ASP A 451 41.02 -10.13 -34.59
C ASP A 451 42.46 -10.54 -34.26
N VAL A 452 43.43 -9.97 -34.98
CA VAL A 452 44.85 -10.20 -34.72
C VAL A 452 45.25 -9.66 -33.35
N LEU A 453 45.62 -10.52 -32.40
CA LEU A 453 46.08 -10.03 -31.09
C LEU A 453 47.40 -9.23 -31.18
N CYS A 454 47.47 -8.05 -30.54
CA CYS A 454 48.71 -7.29 -30.49
C CYS A 454 49.82 -8.05 -29.74
N GLY A 455 50.81 -8.55 -30.47
CA GLY A 455 51.96 -9.22 -29.85
C GLY A 455 53.04 -9.71 -30.81
N ALA A 456 54.04 -8.83 -31.02
CA ALA A 456 55.41 -9.09 -31.51
C ALA A 456 55.58 -9.66 -32.92
N GLY A 457 55.82 -8.76 -33.87
CA GLY A 457 56.57 -9.11 -35.06
C GLY A 457 57.97 -9.65 -34.69
N GLY A 458 58.35 -10.75 -35.33
CA GLY A 458 59.75 -11.15 -35.49
C GLY A 458 60.14 -12.48 -34.88
N ASP A 459 60.46 -13.41 -35.79
CA ASP A 459 61.45 -14.49 -35.69
C ASP A 459 61.18 -15.69 -34.75
N GLY A 460 61.00 -16.84 -35.40
CA GLY A 460 60.73 -18.13 -34.81
C GLY A 460 61.83 -18.67 -33.89
N GLY A 461 61.37 -19.34 -32.84
CA GLY A 461 62.22 -20.09 -31.92
C GLY A 461 61.37 -21.04 -31.08
N MET A 462 61.16 -22.23 -31.62
CA MET A 462 60.75 -23.45 -30.91
C MET A 462 61.38 -23.53 -29.50
N PHE A 463 60.55 -23.62 -28.46
CA PHE A 463 60.86 -24.44 -27.28
C PHE A 463 59.57 -24.93 -26.61
N VAL A 464 59.22 -26.17 -26.92
CA VAL A 464 58.31 -27.03 -26.14
C VAL A 464 59.16 -27.93 -25.21
N PRO A 465 58.57 -28.81 -24.38
CA PRO A 465 57.85 -28.55 -23.12
C PRO A 465 58.44 -29.43 -21.99
N VAL A 466 57.85 -29.41 -20.78
CA VAL A 466 57.70 -30.49 -19.76
C VAL A 466 57.68 -29.89 -18.33
N ASP A 467 56.86 -30.29 -17.37
CA ASP A 467 56.09 -31.53 -17.17
C ASP A 467 54.88 -31.30 -16.25
N ALA A 468 53.92 -32.21 -16.38
CA ALA A 468 52.79 -32.40 -15.47
C ALA A 468 53.22 -32.91 -14.08
N GLY A 469 52.49 -32.49 -13.03
CA GLY A 469 52.49 -33.15 -11.73
C GLY A 469 51.30 -32.70 -10.86
N PRO A 470 50.64 -33.59 -10.08
CA PRO A 470 49.21 -33.51 -9.81
C PRO A 470 48.83 -33.23 -8.34
N GLY A 471 47.58 -32.82 -8.11
CA GLY A 471 46.82 -33.22 -6.91
C GLY A 471 46.54 -32.15 -5.84
N GLY A 472 45.24 -31.87 -5.65
CA GLY A 472 44.57 -31.82 -4.34
C GLY A 472 44.88 -30.69 -3.36
N GLY A 473 43.90 -29.81 -3.13
CA GLY A 473 43.86 -28.96 -1.93
C GLY A 473 42.79 -27.87 -2.05
N GLY A 474 41.75 -27.94 -1.22
CA GLY A 474 40.55 -27.12 -1.34
C GLY A 474 40.59 -25.74 -0.67
N LEU A 475 39.55 -24.99 -1.04
CA LEU A 475 38.83 -23.92 -0.35
C LEU A 475 39.56 -22.63 0.07
N THR A 476 38.76 -21.56 -0.10
CA THR A 476 38.75 -20.26 0.59
C THR A 476 39.58 -19.13 -0.01
N GLY A 477 38.85 -18.12 -0.51
CA GLY A 477 38.78 -16.83 0.16
C GLY A 477 39.80 -15.77 -0.24
N GLY A 478 39.28 -14.67 -0.79
CA GLY A 478 39.60 -13.35 -0.25
C GLY A 478 40.60 -12.49 -1.01
N CYS A 479 40.06 -11.43 -1.63
CA CYS A 479 40.53 -10.04 -1.62
C CYS A 479 42.03 -9.75 -1.42
N SER A 480 42.64 -8.95 -2.30
CA SER A 480 42.54 -7.48 -2.23
C SER A 480 43.72 -6.78 -2.92
N ALA A 481 43.37 -5.66 -3.57
CA ALA A 481 44.08 -4.39 -3.60
C ALA A 481 45.48 -4.27 -4.24
N SER A 482 45.57 -3.31 -5.17
CA SER A 482 46.51 -2.17 -5.21
C SER A 482 46.18 -1.38 -6.49
N GLY A 483 46.01 -0.07 -6.55
CA GLY A 483 46.43 1.01 -5.66
C GLY A 483 47.06 2.10 -6.54
N ALA A 484 46.62 3.35 -6.40
CA ALA A 484 47.37 4.49 -6.92
C ALA A 484 47.32 5.66 -5.93
N ARG A 485 48.54 6.08 -5.56
CA ARG A 485 48.95 7.19 -4.69
C ARG A 485 48.63 8.54 -5.40
N VAL A 486 48.73 9.75 -4.83
CA VAL A 486 49.86 10.39 -4.12
C VAL A 486 49.39 11.74 -3.50
N GLY A 487 50.03 12.20 -2.42
CA GLY A 487 50.06 13.65 -2.06
C GLY A 487 50.31 13.97 -0.57
N PRO A 488 51.39 14.67 -0.16
CA PRO A 488 51.91 14.58 1.22
C PRO A 488 51.86 15.88 2.08
N THR A 489 52.13 15.67 3.39
CA THR A 489 52.59 16.56 4.50
C THR A 489 51.62 17.67 4.99
N TRP A 490 51.35 17.87 6.30
CA TRP A 490 52.25 18.29 7.38
C TRP A 490 51.77 17.90 8.82
N LEU A 491 52.74 17.41 9.63
CA LEU A 491 53.03 17.62 11.07
C LEU A 491 51.98 17.49 12.22
N ALA A 492 52.12 16.37 12.93
CA ALA A 492 52.19 16.08 14.38
C ALA A 492 51.75 17.10 15.47
N LEU A 493 50.97 16.59 16.45
CA LEU A 493 51.29 16.67 17.88
C LEU A 493 50.59 15.55 18.70
N LEU A 494 51.41 14.89 19.54
CA LEU A 494 51.13 13.78 20.47
C LEU A 494 50.40 14.24 21.75
N GLY A 495 49.72 13.30 22.44
CA GLY A 495 49.66 13.35 23.91
C GLY A 495 48.50 12.65 24.63
N LEU A 496 48.55 11.32 24.71
CA LEU A 496 48.17 10.42 25.83
C LEU A 496 47.29 10.92 26.99
N LEU A 497 46.28 10.10 27.35
CA LEU A 497 46.08 9.63 28.74
C LEU A 497 45.29 8.31 28.77
N ALA A 498 45.79 7.36 29.57
CA ALA A 498 45.36 5.99 29.67
C ALA A 498 44.82 5.66 31.08
N LEU A 499 43.98 4.62 31.11
CA LEU A 499 43.81 3.60 32.16
C LEU A 499 43.12 3.98 33.49
N GLY A 500 42.14 3.14 33.85
CA GLY A 500 41.65 2.99 35.21
C GLY A 500 40.52 1.97 35.34
N ALA A 501 40.85 0.68 35.34
CA ALA A 501 39.95 -0.37 35.81
C ALA A 501 40.57 -1.05 37.04
N THR A 502 39.82 -1.15 38.15
CA THR A 502 39.53 -2.42 38.87
C THR A 502 38.80 -2.23 40.21
N ARG A 503 37.70 -3.00 40.36
CA ARG A 503 37.21 -3.77 41.54
C ARG A 503 36.81 -3.05 42.85
N LEU A 504 35.56 -3.27 43.30
CA LEU A 504 35.28 -4.01 44.56
C LEU A 504 33.84 -4.57 44.66
N ARG A 505 33.66 -5.50 45.60
CA ARG A 505 32.67 -6.59 45.79
C ARG A 505 31.39 -6.20 46.58
N ARG A 506 30.29 -6.89 46.26
CA ARG A 506 29.20 -7.50 47.09
C ARG A 506 28.90 -6.97 48.52
N ARG A 507 27.60 -6.75 48.82
CA ARG A 507 26.75 -7.39 49.87
C ARG A 507 25.31 -6.81 49.79
N LEU A 508 24.29 -7.63 49.54
CA LEU A 508 23.33 -8.28 50.46
C LEU A 508 22.15 -7.40 50.91
N GLU A 509 20.95 -7.86 50.55
CA GLU A 509 19.66 -7.89 51.28
C GLU A 509 19.21 -6.67 52.11
N SER A 510 18.13 -6.05 51.64
CA SER A 510 16.92 -5.73 52.43
C SER A 510 15.73 -5.53 51.51
#